data_AF-A0A961W478-F1
#
_entry.id   AF-A0A961W478-F1
#
_cell.length_a   1.000
_cell.length_b   1.000
_cell.length_c   1.000
_cell.angle_alpha   90.00
_cell.angle_beta   90.00
_cell.angle_gamma   90.00
#
_symmetry.space_group_name_H-M   'P 1'
#
loop_
_entity.id
_entity.type
_entity.pdbx_description
1 polymer ?
#
loop_
_entity_poly.entity_id
_entity_poly.type
_entity_poly.pdbx_seq_one_letter_code
_entity_poly.pdbx_strand_id
1 'polypeptide(L)' 'LVAFCRKHELLILSDLAYSEVYFGDTPPPSVLEVPGAMDITVEFTSMSKTFSMAGWRMG' A
#
# COMPACT_ATOMS: atom_id res chain seq x y z
N LEU A 1 -12.71 -5.83 1.82
CA LEU A 1 -12.26 -5.36 0.49
C LEU A 1 -11.73 -6.52 -0.36
N VAL A 2 -10.68 -7.22 0.06
CA VAL A 2 -10.09 -8.38 -0.64
C VAL A 2 -11.12 -9.44 -1.06
N ALA A 3 -12.00 -9.88 -0.16
CA ALA A 3 -13.05 -10.86 -0.48
C ALA A 3 -14.06 -10.37 -1.55
N PHE A 4 -14.34 -9.07 -1.58
CA PHE A 4 -15.21 -8.46 -2.59
C PHE A 4 -14.50 -8.42 -3.94
N CYS A 5 -13.26 -7.94 -3.98
CA CYS A 5 -12.46 -7.88 -5.20
C CYS A 5 -12.25 -9.28 -5.80
N ARG A 6 -12.00 -10.31 -4.96
CA ARG A 6 -11.93 -11.71 -5.41
C ARG A 6 -13.24 -12.22 -5.99
N LYS A 7 -14.39 -11.86 -5.41
CA LYS A 7 -15.71 -12.28 -5.91
C LYS A 7 -16.04 -11.67 -7.27
N HIS A 8 -15.51 -10.48 -7.55
CA HIS A 8 -15.85 -9.68 -8.73
C HIS A 8 -14.71 -9.58 -9.75
N GLU A 9 -13.65 -10.38 -9.59
CA GLU A 9 -12.47 -10.39 -10.47
C GLU A 9 -11.83 -8.99 -10.64
N LEU A 10 -11.77 -8.24 -9.54
CA LEU A 10 -11.21 -6.88 -9.50
C LEU A 10 -9.80 -6.91 -8.92
N LEU A 11 -8.93 -6.05 -9.48
CA LEU A 11 -7.59 -5.79 -8.94
C LEU A 11 -7.65 -4.65 -7.91
N ILE A 12 -6.81 -4.75 -6.88
CA ILE A 12 -6.61 -3.70 -5.89
C ILE A 12 -5.27 -3.03 -6.19
N LEU A 13 -5.30 -1.71 -6.42
CA LEU A 13 -4.11 -0.87 -6.53
C LEU A 13 -4.05 -0.03 -5.25
N SER A 14 -3.07 -0.32 -4.39
CA SER A 14 -2.90 0.33 -3.09
C SER A 14 -1.65 1.21 -3.12
N ASP A 15 -1.84 2.51 -2.97
CA ASP A 15 -0.76 3.49 -2.92
C ASP A 15 -0.42 3.79 -1.45
N LEU A 16 0.74 3.32 -1.01
CA LEU A 16 1.30 3.43 0.33
C LEU A 16 2.34 4.56 0.45
N ALA A 17 2.32 5.57 -0.43
CA ALA A 17 3.28 6.68 -0.40
C ALA A 17 3.33 7.47 0.94
N TYR A 18 2.32 7.36 1.80
CA TYR A 18 2.27 7.98 3.13
C TYR A 18 2.22 6.96 4.28
N SER A 19 2.51 5.69 4.02
CA SER A 19 2.48 4.63 5.05
C SER A 19 3.38 4.92 6.26
N GLU A 20 4.45 5.71 6.07
CA GLU A 20 5.36 6.12 7.14
C GLU A 20 5.06 7.51 7.73
N VAL A 21 4.03 8.20 7.24
CA VAL A 21 3.60 9.52 7.74
C VAL A 21 2.21 9.38 8.36
N TYR A 22 2.17 8.94 9.61
CA TYR A 22 0.93 8.80 10.40
C TYR A 22 1.10 9.43 11.79
N PHE A 23 -0.02 9.79 12.41
CA PHE A 23 -0.03 10.37 13.76
C PHE A 23 -0.39 9.28 14.79
N GLY A 24 0.44 9.12 15.82
CA GLY A 24 0.27 8.12 16.88
C GLY A 24 1.19 6.92 16.74
N ASP A 25 0.93 5.85 17.50
CA ASP A 25 1.80 4.67 17.60
C ASP A 25 1.35 3.49 16.72
N THR A 26 0.24 3.62 16.00
CA THR A 26 -0.31 2.54 15.17
C THR A 26 -0.05 2.83 13.70
N PRO A 27 0.85 2.07 13.04
CA PRO A 27 1.09 2.22 11.62
C PRO A 27 -0.16 1.82 10.81
N PRO A 28 -0.40 2.46 9.65
CA PRO A 28 -1.46 2.04 8.74
C PRO A 28 -1.15 0.63 8.22
N PRO A 29 -2.12 -0.31 8.30
CA PRO A 29 -1.90 -1.69 7.87
C PRO A 29 -1.77 -1.77 6.34
N SER A 30 -0.89 -2.66 5.86
CA SER A 30 -0.80 -2.99 4.43
C SER A 30 -1.98 -3.85 4.00
N VAL A 31 -2.47 -3.64 2.78
CA VAL A 31 -3.50 -4.50 2.16
C VAL A 31 -2.96 -5.92 1.94
N LEU A 32 -1.65 -6.07 1.74
CA LEU A 32 -1.00 -7.38 1.60
C LEU A 32 -0.99 -8.21 2.89
N GLU A 33 -1.24 -7.61 4.06
CA GLU A 33 -1.41 -8.35 5.32
C GLU A 33 -2.68 -9.21 5.35
N VAL A 34 -3.64 -8.92 4.45
CA VAL A 34 -4.90 -9.66 4.38
C VAL A 34 -4.70 -10.98 3.64
N PRO A 35 -5.12 -12.13 4.20
CA PRO A 35 -4.98 -13.42 3.54
C PRO A 35 -5.61 -13.44 2.14
N GLY A 36 -4.82 -13.86 1.15
CA GLY A 36 -5.25 -13.91 -0.26
C GLY A 36 -5.27 -12.57 -0.98
N ALA A 37 -4.70 -11.51 -0.40
CA ALA A 37 -4.50 -10.22 -1.06
C ALA A 37 -3.35 -10.25 -2.09
N MET A 38 -2.30 -11.06 -1.86
CA MET A 38 -1.12 -11.14 -2.74
C MET A 38 -1.46 -11.48 -4.19
N ASP A 39 -2.51 -12.27 -4.42
CA ASP A 39 -2.89 -12.71 -5.78
C ASP A 39 -3.63 -11.62 -6.58
N ILE A 40 -4.15 -10.59 -5.91
CA ILE A 40 -5.07 -9.60 -6.50
C ILE A 40 -4.73 -8.14 -6.18
N THR A 41 -3.63 -7.89 -5.46
CA THR A 41 -3.25 -6.56 -4.97
C THR A 41 -1.85 -6.21 -5.44
N VAL A 42 -1.71 -5.00 -6.00
CA VAL A 42 -0.42 -4.37 -6.24
C VAL A 42 -0.28 -3.19 -5.30
N GLU A 43 0.78 -3.19 -4.50
CA GLU A 43 1.12 -2.10 -3.60
C GLU A 43 2.30 -1.29 -4.13
N PHE A 44 2.12 0.02 -4.20
CA PHE A 44 3.18 0.96 -4.54
C PHE A 44 3.62 1.70 -3.29
N THR A 45 4.91 1.82 -3.08
CA THR A 45 5.48 2.71 -2.07
C THR A 45 6.26 3.83 -2.76
N SER A 46 6.62 4.87 -2.02
CA SER A 46 7.51 5.90 -2.53
C SER A 46 8.43 6.41 -1.45
N MET A 47 9.74 6.35 -1.70
CA MET A 47 10.74 6.92 -0.80
C MET A 47 10.75 8.46 -0.81
N SER A 48 9.97 9.08 -1.69
CA SER A 48 9.90 10.54 -1.85
C SER A 48 9.38 11.25 -0.60
N LYS A 49 8.45 10.64 0.11
CA LYS A 49 7.77 11.23 1.28
C LYS A 49 8.36 10.75 2.60
N THR A 50 8.67 9.47 2.67
CA THR A 50 9.28 8.84 3.84
C THR A 50 10.67 9.38 4.15
N PHE A 51 11.55 9.47 3.16
CA PHE A 51 12.97 9.80 3.38
C PHE A 51 13.35 11.20 2.88
N SER A 52 12.36 12.04 2.54
CA SER A 52 12.60 13.36 1.91
C SER A 52 13.45 13.29 0.63
N MET A 53 13.46 12.14 -0.06
CA MET A 53 14.26 11.90 -1.28
C MET A 53 13.47 12.15 -2.57
N ALA A 54 12.59 13.16 -2.59
CA ALA A 54 11.75 13.47 -3.76
C ALA A 54 12.54 13.73 -5.06
N GLY A 55 13.81 14.12 -4.96
CA GLY A 55 14.70 14.34 -6.10
C GLY A 55 15.28 13.07 -6.73
N TRP A 56 15.22 11.91 -6.06
CA TRP A 56 15.96 10.70 -6.46
C TRP A 56 15.14 9.75 -7.34
N ARG A 57 13.83 10.03 -7.51
CA ARG A 57 12.92 9.29 -8.42
C ARG A 57 12.95 7.78 -8.23
N MET A 58 12.92 7.33 -6.98
CA MET A 58 12.82 5.91 -6.60
C MET A 58 11.53 5.65 -5.81
N GLY A 59 10.84 4.57 -6.16
CA GLY A 59 9.61 4.06 -5.52
C GLY A 59 9.57 2.55 -5.61
#